data_AF-A0A9D2SHE1-F1
#
_entry.id   AF-A0A9D2SHE1-F1
#
_cell.length_a   1.000
_cell.length_b   1.000
_cell.length_c   1.000
_cell.angle_alpha   90.00
_cell.angle_beta   90.00
_cell.angle_gamma   90.00
#
_symmetry.space_group_name_H-M   'P 1'
#
loop_
_entity.id
_entity.type
_entity.pdbx_description
1 polymer ?
#
loop_
_entity_poly.entity_id
_entity_poly.type
_entity_poly.pdbx_seq_one_letter_code
_entity_poly.pdbx_strand_id
1 'polypeptide(L)'
;MKTIKHPVAFPDTYPLERIAPREDILFFDIETTGFSGDTSQLYLIGCVYFDGFGWRMIQWFADTRDSEPQLLDAFFAFMEDFKVLVHFNGDGFDIPYLLKCCRRLGLPYSFDRIRSLDIYKKIKPLRSFLGLDSLKQKAVEAFLGISREDIYTGGQLIDVYRQYLYTKSEELLRLLLLHNEDDLKGMPSVLPILNYPDMLEAPFLFGEAGLLTLPDGSPCLHLSWESPVSIPVPLEKERFPVNMELAGSRMSCLVSLRRGELKYFYPNYQDYYYLPLEDQAIHKSIGEYVDRSARKRATARTCYTRSAGLFLPQFGPLWEPSLKEDYDSALSYTPYSEDLFSEPETASAYAAQLLSFVRETPKGKGR
;
A
#
# COMPACT_ATOMS: atom_id res chain seq x y z
N MET A 1 30.73 -12.72 24.08
CA MET A 1 30.16 -12.19 22.83
C MET A 1 31.25 -11.98 21.78
N LYS A 2 30.97 -12.26 20.49
CA LYS A 2 31.82 -11.86 19.35
C LYS A 2 31.15 -10.68 18.63
N THR A 3 31.93 -9.68 18.22
CA THR A 3 31.46 -8.57 17.37
C THR A 3 32.20 -8.62 16.05
N ILE A 4 31.45 -8.68 14.96
CA ILE A 4 31.96 -8.75 13.60
C ILE A 4 31.57 -7.45 12.89
N LYS A 5 32.52 -6.81 12.21
CA LYS A 5 32.31 -5.59 11.43
C LYS A 5 33.04 -5.69 10.10
N HIS A 6 32.36 -5.40 9.00
CA HIS A 6 32.98 -5.34 7.68
C HIS A 6 32.19 -4.41 6.75
N PRO A 7 32.81 -3.88 5.69
CA PRO A 7 32.06 -3.21 4.63
C PRO A 7 31.09 -4.17 3.94
N VAL A 8 29.99 -3.63 3.43
CA VAL A 8 28.98 -4.39 2.68
C VAL A 8 28.56 -3.61 1.44
N ALA A 9 28.30 -4.33 0.34
CA ALA A 9 27.61 -3.74 -0.80
C ALA A 9 26.11 -3.70 -0.49
N PHE A 10 25.54 -2.50 -0.57
CA PHE A 10 24.13 -2.27 -0.26
C PHE A 10 23.57 -1.39 -1.38
N PRO A 11 22.86 -1.98 -2.37
CA PRO A 11 22.44 -1.25 -3.56
C PRO A 11 21.35 -0.23 -3.25
N ASP A 12 21.41 0.93 -3.90
CA ASP A 12 20.36 1.96 -3.85
C ASP A 12 19.19 1.55 -4.76
N THR A 13 18.29 0.72 -4.24
CA THR A 13 17.10 0.19 -4.94
C THR A 13 15.84 1.02 -4.72
N TYR A 14 15.84 1.85 -3.67
CA TYR A 14 14.77 2.74 -3.26
C TYR A 14 15.37 4.04 -2.73
N PRO A 15 14.78 5.21 -3.01
CA PRO A 15 15.28 6.50 -2.52
C PRO A 15 15.11 6.60 -0.99
N LEU A 16 16.15 6.20 -0.26
CA LEU A 16 16.19 6.18 1.21
C LEU A 16 15.90 7.55 1.83
N GLU A 17 16.13 8.63 1.09
CA GLU A 17 15.84 10.00 1.52
C GLU A 17 14.34 10.23 1.77
N ARG A 18 13.45 9.40 1.20
CA ARG A 18 12.01 9.36 1.55
C ARG A 18 11.75 8.82 2.95
N ILE A 19 12.68 8.05 3.49
CA ILE A 19 12.65 7.53 4.86
C ILE A 19 13.32 8.53 5.80
N ALA A 20 14.63 8.77 5.61
CA ALA A 20 15.48 9.67 6.39
C ALA A 20 16.86 9.84 5.69
N PRO A 21 17.72 10.77 6.14
CA PRO A 21 19.13 10.76 5.74
C PRO A 21 19.77 9.39 5.98
N ARG A 22 20.66 8.92 5.09
CA ARG A 22 21.22 7.56 5.13
C ARG A 22 21.96 7.26 6.45
N GLU A 23 22.61 8.27 7.01
CA GLU A 23 23.31 8.23 8.30
C GLU A 23 22.38 8.07 9.51
N ASP A 24 21.09 8.44 9.37
CA ASP A 24 20.08 8.29 10.42
C ASP A 24 19.35 6.93 10.36
N ILE A 25 19.62 6.10 9.35
CA ILE A 25 18.93 4.82 9.10
C ILE A 25 19.76 3.65 9.61
N LEU A 26 19.12 2.80 10.41
CA LEU A 26 19.64 1.52 10.86
C LEU A 26 18.74 0.40 10.34
N PHE A 27 19.27 -0.48 9.50
CA PHE A 27 18.61 -1.74 9.15
C PHE A 27 18.98 -2.78 10.19
N PHE A 28 18.03 -3.60 10.67
CA PHE A 28 18.35 -4.66 11.63
C PHE A 28 17.49 -5.90 11.44
N ASP A 29 18.03 -7.01 11.93
CA ASP A 29 17.42 -8.34 11.94
C ASP A 29 18.02 -9.17 13.10
N ILE A 30 17.25 -10.09 13.68
CA ILE A 30 17.68 -10.90 14.82
C ILE A 30 17.56 -12.40 14.56
N GLU A 31 18.43 -13.17 15.19
CA GLU A 31 18.31 -14.62 15.21
C GLU A 31 18.11 -15.18 16.62
N THR A 32 17.19 -16.14 16.72
CA THR A 32 16.70 -16.65 17.99
C THR A 32 16.56 -18.17 17.98
N THR A 33 16.61 -18.78 19.16
CA THR A 33 16.40 -20.23 19.33
C THR A 33 14.92 -20.63 19.48
N GLY A 34 14.00 -19.70 19.22
CA GLY A 34 12.56 -19.90 19.38
C GLY A 34 11.78 -18.58 19.32
N PHE A 35 10.45 -18.64 19.44
CA PHE A 35 9.60 -17.48 19.18
C PHE A 35 9.32 -16.57 20.38
N SER A 36 9.85 -16.86 21.57
CA SER A 36 9.53 -16.09 22.78
C SER A 36 10.77 -15.75 23.59
N GLY A 37 11.10 -14.46 23.67
CA GLY A 37 12.22 -13.96 24.48
C GLY A 37 12.12 -14.25 25.99
N ASP A 38 10.96 -14.70 26.46
CA ASP A 38 10.75 -15.18 27.84
C ASP A 38 11.43 -16.56 28.08
N THR A 39 11.58 -17.38 27.04
CA THR A 39 11.97 -18.80 27.16
C THR A 39 13.09 -19.23 26.22
N SER A 40 13.28 -18.53 25.10
CA SER A 40 14.35 -18.80 24.13
C SER A 40 15.47 -17.78 24.23
N GLN A 41 16.61 -18.14 23.65
CA GLN A 41 17.83 -17.32 23.63
C GLN A 41 17.94 -16.55 22.32
N LEU A 42 18.22 -15.25 22.45
CA LEU A 42 18.76 -14.42 21.38
C LEU A 42 20.23 -14.78 21.16
N TYR A 43 20.63 -15.07 19.92
CA TYR A 43 22.03 -15.41 19.64
C TYR A 43 22.71 -14.52 18.61
N LEU A 44 21.98 -13.76 17.81
CA LEU A 44 22.55 -12.82 16.86
C LEU A 44 21.66 -11.60 16.76
N ILE A 45 22.26 -10.42 16.76
CA ILE A 45 21.66 -9.22 16.19
C ILE A 45 22.62 -8.75 15.10
N GLY A 46 22.09 -8.55 13.90
CA GLY A 46 22.81 -7.92 12.81
C GLY A 46 22.23 -6.55 12.51
N CYS A 47 23.09 -5.63 12.07
CA CYS A 47 22.68 -4.34 11.57
C CYS A 47 23.49 -3.93 10.33
N VAL A 48 22.85 -3.16 9.45
CA VAL A 48 23.49 -2.45 8.34
C VAL A 48 23.25 -0.97 8.51
N TYR A 49 24.32 -0.17 8.37
CA TYR A 49 24.30 1.28 8.58
C TYR A 49 25.27 1.98 7.63
N PHE A 50 25.07 3.28 7.42
CA PHE A 50 25.96 4.11 6.61
C PHE A 50 26.89 4.93 7.52
N ASP A 51 28.21 4.78 7.36
CA ASP A 51 29.21 5.44 8.23
C ASP A 51 29.69 6.82 7.71
N GLY A 52 29.04 7.35 6.68
CA GLY A 52 29.44 8.57 5.96
C GLY A 52 30.34 8.30 4.75
N PHE A 53 31.05 7.17 4.72
CA PHE A 53 31.93 6.78 3.62
C PHE A 53 31.37 5.59 2.83
N GLY A 54 30.63 4.70 3.49
CA GLY A 54 30.04 3.54 2.86
C GLY A 54 29.14 2.75 3.80
N TRP A 55 28.50 1.73 3.24
CA TRP A 55 27.68 0.80 4.00
C TRP A 55 28.55 -0.17 4.79
N ARG A 56 28.22 -0.33 6.06
CA ARG A 56 28.87 -1.22 7.02
C ARG A 56 27.85 -2.19 7.58
N MET A 57 28.29 -3.41 7.78
CA MET A 57 27.57 -4.40 8.57
C MET A 57 28.25 -4.54 9.93
N ILE A 58 27.43 -4.70 10.96
CA ILE A 58 27.85 -5.07 12.30
C ILE A 58 26.97 -6.22 12.78
N GLN A 59 27.58 -7.26 13.34
CA GLN A 59 26.89 -8.40 13.91
C GLN A 59 27.41 -8.66 15.32
N TRP A 60 26.51 -8.77 16.29
CA TRP A 60 26.82 -9.21 17.64
C TRP A 60 26.32 -10.62 17.85
N PHE A 61 27.25 -11.53 18.09
CA PHE A 61 26.96 -12.95 18.21
C PHE A 61 27.21 -13.46 19.63
N ALA A 62 26.22 -14.15 20.18
CA ALA A 62 26.28 -14.76 21.51
C ALA A 62 27.07 -16.08 21.45
N ASP A 63 28.39 -15.97 21.53
CA ASP A 63 29.28 -17.14 21.59
C ASP A 63 29.05 -17.99 22.86
N THR A 64 28.41 -17.45 23.89
CA THR A 64 27.95 -18.24 25.04
C THR A 64 26.51 -17.88 25.38
N ARG A 65 25.83 -18.77 26.10
CA ARG A 65 24.47 -18.51 26.63
C ARG A 65 24.42 -17.26 27.52
N ASP A 66 25.49 -17.00 28.25
CA ASP A 66 25.60 -15.86 29.17
C ASP A 66 25.99 -14.56 28.46
N SER A 67 26.21 -14.59 27.14
CA SER A 67 26.54 -13.39 26.34
C SER A 67 25.30 -12.56 25.96
N GLU A 68 24.08 -13.06 26.23
CA GLU A 68 22.83 -12.38 25.84
C GLU A 68 22.69 -10.95 26.39
N PRO A 69 23.00 -10.65 27.67
CA PRO A 69 22.97 -9.28 28.19
C PRO A 69 23.95 -8.35 27.48
N GLN A 70 25.19 -8.81 27.27
CA GLN A 70 26.24 -8.05 26.58
C GLN A 70 25.85 -7.70 25.14
N LEU A 71 25.14 -8.62 24.49
CA LEU A 71 24.62 -8.46 23.13
C LEU A 71 23.56 -7.36 23.09
N LEU A 72 22.60 -7.39 24.01
CA LEU A 72 21.56 -6.36 24.14
C LEU A 72 22.17 -4.99 24.48
N ASP A 73 23.06 -4.91 25.48
CA ASP A 73 23.72 -3.66 25.87
C ASP A 73 24.44 -3.02 24.66
N ALA A 74 25.17 -3.83 23.88
CA ALA A 74 25.91 -3.35 22.73
C ALA A 74 25.00 -2.88 21.59
N PHE A 75 23.89 -3.58 21.33
CA PHE A 75 22.91 -3.18 20.32
C PHE A 75 22.21 -1.88 20.71
N PHE A 76 21.67 -1.79 21.93
CA PHE A 76 20.94 -0.59 22.36
C PHE A 76 21.84 0.64 22.43
N ALA A 77 23.09 0.50 22.88
CA ALA A 77 24.06 1.59 22.85
C ALA A 77 24.37 2.04 21.41
N PHE A 78 24.52 1.10 20.47
CA PHE A 78 24.78 1.42 19.07
C PHE A 78 23.59 2.08 18.37
N MET A 79 22.37 1.68 18.73
CA MET A 79 21.14 2.21 18.15
C MET A 79 20.90 3.69 18.50
N GLU A 80 21.51 4.22 19.58
CA GLU A 80 21.32 5.62 20.00
C GLU A 80 21.79 6.65 18.96
N ASP A 81 22.69 6.27 18.05
CA ASP A 81 23.22 7.15 17.00
C ASP A 81 22.26 7.29 15.79
N PHE A 82 21.14 6.55 15.78
CA PHE A 82 20.21 6.48 14.64
C PHE A 82 18.81 6.98 15.00
N LYS A 83 18.07 7.46 14.00
CA LYS A 83 16.70 7.99 14.17
C LYS A 83 15.63 7.08 13.62
N VAL A 84 15.96 6.20 12.68
CA VAL A 84 14.99 5.29 12.04
C VAL A 84 15.52 3.87 12.03
N LEU A 85 14.72 2.95 12.57
CA LEU A 85 14.98 1.52 12.56
C LEU A 85 14.14 0.89 11.45
N VAL A 86 14.79 0.40 10.39
CA VAL A 86 14.14 -0.25 9.24
C VAL A 86 14.26 -1.77 9.38
N HIS A 87 13.15 -2.46 9.17
CA HIS A 87 13.08 -3.93 9.32
C HIS A 87 11.87 -4.51 8.58
N PHE A 88 11.82 -5.84 8.51
CA PHE A 88 10.71 -6.58 7.93
C PHE A 88 9.94 -7.34 9.02
N ASN A 89 8.74 -6.85 9.39
CA ASN A 89 7.89 -7.46 10.42
C ASN A 89 8.50 -7.47 11.85
N GLY A 90 9.47 -6.62 12.12
CA GLY A 90 10.11 -6.50 13.43
C GLY A 90 9.21 -5.89 14.51
N ASP A 91 8.19 -5.10 14.16
CA ASP A 91 7.19 -4.69 15.15
C ASP A 91 6.33 -5.88 15.62
N GLY A 92 6.18 -6.89 14.76
CA GLY A 92 5.42 -8.11 15.03
C GLY A 92 6.23 -9.15 15.79
N PHE A 93 7.55 -9.17 15.65
CA PHE A 93 8.41 -10.20 16.21
C PHE A 93 9.64 -9.64 16.94
N ASP A 94 10.60 -9.07 16.21
CA ASP A 94 11.93 -8.72 16.69
C ASP A 94 11.91 -7.77 17.90
N ILE A 95 11.22 -6.64 17.77
CA ILE A 95 11.12 -5.61 18.82
C ILE A 95 10.43 -6.19 20.07
N PRO A 96 9.23 -6.81 19.99
CA PRO A 96 8.63 -7.49 21.13
C PRO A 96 9.53 -8.56 21.76
N TYR A 97 10.30 -9.30 20.95
CA TYR A 97 11.22 -10.34 21.42
C TYR A 97 12.35 -9.73 22.24
N LEU A 98 13.03 -8.70 21.72
CA LEU A 98 14.13 -8.02 22.41
C LEU A 98 13.64 -7.36 23.72
N LEU A 99 12.45 -6.75 23.72
CA LEU A 99 11.86 -6.18 24.94
C LEU A 99 11.53 -7.25 26.00
N LYS A 100 11.12 -8.46 25.59
CA LYS A 100 10.95 -9.60 26.51
C LYS A 100 12.28 -10.03 27.12
N CYS A 101 13.33 -10.15 26.31
CA CYS A 101 14.68 -10.45 26.81
C CYS A 101 15.16 -9.39 27.80
N CYS A 102 14.97 -8.09 27.50
CA CYS A 102 15.32 -7.01 28.41
C CYS A 102 14.57 -7.13 29.75
N ARG A 103 13.26 -7.39 29.74
CA ARG A 103 12.49 -7.60 30.97
C ARG A 103 12.97 -8.80 31.77
N ARG A 104 13.23 -9.94 31.12
CA ARG A 104 13.74 -11.17 31.76
C ARG A 104 15.11 -10.94 32.41
N LEU A 105 15.95 -10.11 31.80
CA LEU A 105 17.31 -9.82 32.26
C LEU A 105 17.40 -8.58 33.17
N GLY A 106 16.29 -7.87 33.39
CA GLY A 106 16.27 -6.64 34.18
C GLY A 106 16.97 -5.44 33.53
N LEU A 107 17.08 -5.41 32.21
CA LEU A 107 17.73 -4.34 31.45
C LEU A 107 16.73 -3.19 31.15
N PRO A 108 17.09 -1.92 31.40
CA PRO A 108 16.18 -0.78 31.31
C PRO A 108 16.10 -0.20 29.87
N TYR A 109 16.10 -1.04 28.84
CA TYR A 109 16.09 -0.60 27.45
C TYR A 109 14.68 -0.54 26.83
N SER A 110 14.52 0.35 25.86
CA SER A 110 13.28 0.57 25.11
C SER A 110 13.60 1.05 23.69
N PHE A 111 12.58 1.07 22.81
CA PHE A 111 12.67 1.60 21.45
C PHE A 111 12.02 2.99 21.32
N ASP A 112 11.73 3.66 22.44
CA ASP A 112 10.91 4.88 22.45
C ASP A 112 11.56 6.09 21.75
N ARG A 113 12.89 6.06 21.60
CA ARG A 113 13.68 7.15 20.99
C ARG A 113 13.94 6.99 19.50
N ILE A 114 13.56 5.86 18.91
CA ILE A 114 13.80 5.56 17.50
C ILE A 114 12.48 5.33 16.77
N ARG A 115 12.36 5.89 15.56
CA ARG A 115 11.16 5.66 14.74
C ARG A 115 11.26 4.29 14.08
N SER A 116 10.28 3.43 14.33
CA SER A 116 10.15 2.14 13.63
C SER A 116 9.58 2.32 12.23
N LEU A 117 10.25 1.75 11.21
CA LEU A 117 9.72 1.58 9.86
C LEU A 117 9.66 0.08 9.54
N ASP A 118 8.47 -0.47 9.71
CA ASP A 118 8.16 -1.86 9.38
C ASP A 118 7.64 -1.96 7.94
N ILE A 119 8.44 -2.57 7.06
CA ILE A 119 8.10 -2.77 5.65
C ILE A 119 6.82 -3.60 5.52
N TYR A 120 6.66 -4.65 6.34
CA TYR A 120 5.49 -5.53 6.31
C TYR A 120 4.21 -4.75 6.65
N LYS A 121 4.25 -3.89 7.68
CA LYS A 121 3.07 -3.08 8.05
C LYS A 121 2.70 -2.06 6.98
N LYS A 122 3.68 -1.46 6.28
CA LYS A 122 3.43 -0.53 5.18
C LYS A 122 2.70 -1.19 4.01
N ILE A 123 3.07 -2.42 3.67
CA ILE A 123 2.49 -3.15 2.53
C ILE A 123 1.24 -3.97 2.88
N LYS A 124 1.02 -4.29 4.16
CA LYS A 124 -0.11 -5.11 4.61
C LYS A 124 -1.48 -4.64 4.10
N PRO A 125 -1.82 -3.33 4.12
CA PRO A 125 -3.09 -2.83 3.57
C PRO A 125 -3.22 -3.02 2.06
N LEU A 126 -2.10 -3.19 1.35
CA LEU A 126 -2.06 -3.31 -0.10
C LEU A 126 -2.02 -4.77 -0.57
N ARG A 127 -2.06 -5.76 0.32
CA ARG A 127 -1.97 -7.19 -0.04
C ARG A 127 -2.87 -7.60 -1.21
N SER A 128 -4.17 -7.28 -1.11
CA SER A 128 -5.16 -7.60 -2.14
C SER A 128 -4.95 -6.79 -3.42
N PHE A 129 -4.54 -5.53 -3.27
CA PHE A 129 -4.22 -4.65 -4.39
C PHE A 129 -2.96 -5.12 -5.14
N LEU A 130 -1.96 -5.65 -4.46
CA LEU A 130 -0.76 -6.23 -5.09
C LEU A 130 -1.00 -7.64 -5.66
N GLY A 131 -2.15 -8.26 -5.35
CA GLY A 131 -2.44 -9.64 -5.77
C GLY A 131 -1.59 -10.69 -5.07
N LEU A 132 -1.12 -10.40 -3.84
CA LEU A 132 -0.21 -11.30 -3.10
C LEU A 132 -0.96 -12.24 -2.16
N ASP A 133 -0.78 -13.55 -2.36
CA ASP A 133 -1.31 -14.58 -1.46
C ASP A 133 -0.62 -14.58 -0.09
N SER A 134 0.64 -14.15 -0.04
CA SER A 134 1.46 -14.09 1.16
C SER A 134 2.28 -12.80 1.18
N LEU A 135 2.53 -12.27 2.37
CA LEU A 135 3.39 -11.11 2.60
C LEU A 135 4.65 -11.48 3.39
N LYS A 136 5.03 -12.76 3.38
CA LYS A 136 6.37 -13.15 3.83
C LYS A 136 7.40 -12.52 2.90
N GLN A 137 8.59 -12.20 3.42
CA GLN A 137 9.65 -11.56 2.65
C GLN A 137 9.89 -12.23 1.29
N LYS A 138 10.02 -13.57 1.26
CA LYS A 138 10.16 -14.36 0.03
C LYS A 138 9.08 -14.12 -1.03
N ALA A 139 7.83 -13.94 -0.59
CA ALA A 139 6.73 -13.69 -1.52
C ALA A 139 6.82 -12.28 -2.12
N VAL A 140 7.31 -11.31 -1.33
CA VAL A 140 7.59 -9.95 -1.79
C VAL A 140 8.80 -9.93 -2.73
N GLU A 141 9.87 -10.66 -2.41
CA GLU A 141 11.04 -10.83 -3.28
C GLU A 141 10.65 -11.45 -4.63
N ALA A 142 9.88 -12.55 -4.60
CA ALA A 142 9.39 -13.19 -5.82
C ALA A 142 8.51 -12.26 -6.67
N PHE A 143 7.64 -11.47 -6.02
CA PHE A 143 6.85 -10.45 -6.69
C PHE A 143 7.74 -9.42 -7.39
N LEU A 144 8.83 -8.97 -6.76
CA LEU A 144 9.81 -8.05 -7.34
C LEU A 144 10.76 -8.71 -8.36
N GLY A 145 10.55 -9.98 -8.72
CA GLY A 145 11.37 -10.71 -9.70
C GLY A 145 12.70 -11.20 -9.14
N ILE A 146 12.82 -11.31 -7.81
CA ILE A 146 14.06 -11.66 -7.11
C ILE A 146 14.00 -13.14 -6.73
N SER A 147 15.01 -13.89 -7.17
CA SER A 147 15.17 -15.31 -6.86
C SER A 147 16.31 -15.49 -5.88
N ARG A 148 16.01 -16.04 -4.70
CA ARG A 148 17.01 -16.41 -3.70
C ARG A 148 17.06 -17.93 -3.54
N GLU A 149 18.26 -18.50 -3.60
CA GLU A 149 18.50 -19.89 -3.23
C GLU A 149 18.81 -19.94 -1.72
N ASP A 150 17.84 -20.38 -0.92
CA ASP A 150 18.10 -20.58 0.51
C ASP A 150 18.59 -21.98 0.78
N ILE A 151 19.80 -22.06 1.33
CA ILE A 151 20.42 -23.32 1.73
C ILE A 151 19.84 -23.83 3.06
N TYR A 152 19.38 -22.93 3.94
CA TYR A 152 18.82 -23.26 5.26
C TYR A 152 17.63 -22.37 5.63
N THR A 153 16.74 -22.93 6.45
CA THR A 153 15.66 -22.20 7.12
C THR A 153 16.08 -21.80 8.54
N GLY A 154 15.55 -20.68 9.07
CA GLY A 154 15.85 -20.25 10.45
C GLY A 154 15.61 -21.33 11.51
N GLY A 155 14.62 -22.20 11.32
CA GLY A 155 14.38 -23.34 12.21
C GLY A 155 15.52 -24.37 12.24
N GLN A 156 16.21 -24.57 11.11
CA GLN A 156 17.38 -25.47 11.04
C GLN A 156 18.61 -24.86 11.71
N LEU A 157 18.72 -23.52 11.72
CA LEU A 157 19.86 -22.83 12.34
C LEU A 157 19.86 -22.91 13.87
N ILE A 158 18.73 -23.20 14.49
CA ILE A 158 18.64 -23.42 15.94
C ILE A 158 19.55 -24.58 16.38
N ASP A 159 19.52 -25.70 15.66
CA ASP A 159 20.35 -26.86 15.98
C ASP A 159 21.82 -26.63 15.60
N VAL A 160 22.08 -25.86 14.55
CA VAL A 160 23.43 -25.39 14.18
C VAL A 160 24.03 -24.56 15.32
N TYR A 161 23.27 -23.60 15.88
CA TYR A 161 23.72 -22.79 17.01
C TYR A 161 23.99 -23.63 18.26
N ARG A 162 23.10 -24.59 18.57
CA ARG A 162 23.32 -25.53 19.67
C ARG A 162 24.60 -26.33 19.48
N GLN A 163 24.84 -26.85 18.28
CA GLN A 163 26.06 -27.59 17.95
C GLN A 163 27.30 -26.70 18.04
N TYR A 164 27.20 -25.44 17.61
CA TYR A 164 28.27 -24.47 17.76
C TYR A 164 28.65 -24.26 19.23
N LEU A 165 27.66 -24.14 20.14
CA LEU A 165 27.93 -23.94 21.57
C LEU A 165 28.81 -25.04 22.18
N TYR A 166 28.70 -26.29 21.69
CA TYR A 166 29.53 -27.41 22.12
C TYR A 166 30.87 -27.50 21.39
N THR A 167 30.85 -27.34 20.06
CA THR A 167 32.01 -27.64 19.19
C THR A 167 32.94 -26.46 19.00
N LYS A 168 32.43 -25.24 19.12
CA LYS A 168 33.13 -23.99 18.76
C LYS A 168 33.69 -23.99 17.34
N SER A 169 33.02 -24.72 16.44
CA SER A 169 33.42 -24.80 15.03
C SER A 169 33.28 -23.44 14.33
N GLU A 170 34.37 -22.96 13.75
CA GLU A 170 34.39 -21.73 12.94
C GLU A 170 33.54 -21.87 11.66
N GLU A 171 33.33 -23.08 11.14
CA GLU A 171 32.45 -23.32 10.00
C GLU A 171 30.98 -23.08 10.36
N LEU A 172 30.54 -23.58 11.52
CA LEU A 172 29.18 -23.35 12.01
C LEU A 172 28.95 -21.87 12.36
N LEU A 173 29.96 -21.21 12.93
CA LEU A 173 29.89 -19.76 13.17
C LEU A 173 29.71 -19.00 11.87
N ARG A 174 30.52 -19.30 10.85
CA ARG A 174 30.43 -18.66 9.53
C ARG A 174 29.05 -18.88 8.91
N LEU A 175 28.49 -20.08 9.03
CA LEU A 175 27.15 -20.39 8.53
C LEU A 175 26.06 -19.54 9.22
N LEU A 176 26.10 -19.42 10.55
CA LEU A 176 25.14 -18.63 11.32
C LEU A 176 25.23 -17.14 11.00
N LEU A 177 26.44 -16.59 10.88
CA LEU A 177 26.65 -15.19 10.51
C LEU A 177 26.20 -14.91 9.08
N LEU A 178 26.50 -15.82 8.14
CA LEU A 178 26.15 -15.67 6.74
C LEU A 178 24.64 -15.58 6.51
N HIS A 179 23.83 -16.35 7.25
CA HIS A 179 22.37 -16.30 7.09
C HIS A 179 21.79 -14.91 7.39
N ASN A 180 22.10 -14.38 8.58
CA ASN A 180 21.67 -13.06 8.99
C ASN A 180 22.29 -11.95 8.10
N GLU A 181 23.53 -12.14 7.64
CA GLU A 181 24.16 -11.25 6.67
C GLU A 181 23.39 -11.22 5.35
N ASP A 182 22.98 -12.38 4.82
CA ASP A 182 22.22 -12.48 3.58
C ASP A 182 20.80 -11.89 3.73
N ASP A 183 20.15 -12.09 4.88
CA ASP A 183 18.84 -11.49 5.17
C ASP A 183 18.90 -9.96 5.20
N LEU A 184 19.92 -9.40 5.85
CA LEU A 184 20.17 -7.96 5.88
C LEU A 184 20.57 -7.39 4.50
N LYS A 185 21.44 -8.08 3.76
CA LYS A 185 21.80 -7.70 2.38
C LYS A 185 20.64 -7.84 1.41
N GLY A 186 19.67 -8.70 1.71
CA GLY A 186 18.43 -8.85 0.96
C GLY A 186 17.43 -7.72 1.24
N MET A 187 17.59 -6.95 2.32
CA MET A 187 16.63 -5.91 2.66
C MET A 187 16.48 -4.80 1.60
N PRO A 188 17.55 -4.27 0.98
CA PRO A 188 17.44 -3.37 -0.18
C PRO A 188 16.56 -3.93 -1.28
N SER A 189 16.70 -5.21 -1.57
CA SER A 189 15.97 -5.88 -2.64
C SER A 189 14.45 -5.83 -2.44
N VAL A 190 13.97 -5.74 -1.19
CA VAL A 190 12.53 -5.61 -0.90
C VAL A 190 12.05 -4.16 -0.77
N LEU A 191 12.93 -3.18 -0.55
CA LEU A 191 12.53 -1.76 -0.42
C LEU A 191 11.72 -1.21 -1.62
N PRO A 192 11.92 -1.62 -2.89
CA PRO A 192 11.09 -1.18 -4.01
C PRO A 192 9.58 -1.41 -3.82
N ILE A 193 9.16 -2.34 -2.93
CA ILE A 193 7.76 -2.53 -2.58
C ILE A 193 7.13 -1.28 -1.92
N LEU A 194 7.95 -0.40 -1.35
CA LEU A 194 7.51 0.86 -0.76
C LEU A 194 7.11 1.91 -1.82
N ASN A 195 7.49 1.72 -3.09
CA ASN A 195 7.02 2.60 -4.18
C ASN A 195 5.51 2.49 -4.40
N TYR A 196 4.87 1.37 -4.05
CA TYR A 196 3.41 1.22 -4.18
C TYR A 196 2.63 2.12 -3.24
N PRO A 197 2.82 2.08 -1.90
CA PRO A 197 2.16 3.03 -1.01
C PRO A 197 2.56 4.48 -1.34
N ASP A 198 3.83 4.75 -1.66
CA ASP A 198 4.29 6.09 -2.03
C ASP A 198 3.55 6.63 -3.27
N MET A 199 3.39 5.82 -4.32
CA MET A 199 2.66 6.20 -5.55
C MET A 199 1.18 6.45 -5.27
N LEU A 200 0.56 5.65 -4.40
CA LEU A 200 -0.87 5.79 -4.07
C LEU A 200 -1.16 7.01 -3.19
N GLU A 201 -0.16 7.53 -2.48
CA GLU A 201 -0.25 8.75 -1.65
C GLU A 201 0.22 10.01 -2.43
N ALA A 202 0.97 9.83 -3.52
CA ALA A 202 1.49 10.91 -4.33
C ALA A 202 0.40 11.58 -5.20
N PRO A 203 0.54 12.87 -5.52
CA PRO A 203 -0.35 13.54 -6.47
C PRO A 203 -0.12 13.00 -7.89
N PHE A 204 -1.23 12.68 -8.56
CA PHE A 204 -1.25 12.30 -9.97
C PHE A 204 -1.47 13.53 -10.85
N LEU A 205 -0.50 13.84 -11.69
CA LEU A 205 -0.56 14.94 -12.65
C LEU A 205 -1.26 14.46 -13.92
N PHE A 206 -2.32 15.16 -14.32
CA PHE A 206 -3.07 14.80 -15.52
C PHE A 206 -2.22 14.90 -16.78
N GLY A 207 -2.28 13.85 -17.61
CA GLY A 207 -1.57 13.75 -18.89
C GLY A 207 -2.49 14.00 -20.06
N GLU A 208 -3.21 12.97 -20.49
CA GLU A 208 -4.09 13.02 -21.67
C GLU A 208 -5.44 12.34 -21.43
N ALA A 209 -6.45 12.80 -22.17
CA ALA A 209 -7.74 12.15 -22.31
C ALA A 209 -8.03 11.88 -23.79
N GLY A 210 -8.60 10.71 -24.11
CA GLY A 210 -8.97 10.35 -25.47
C GLY A 210 -10.18 9.44 -25.51
N LEU A 211 -11.14 9.76 -26.38
CA LEU A 211 -12.29 8.91 -26.62
C LEU A 211 -11.91 7.74 -27.54
N LEU A 212 -12.23 6.53 -27.10
CA LEU A 212 -12.03 5.28 -27.81
C LEU A 212 -13.37 4.59 -28.05
N THR A 213 -13.41 3.73 -29.06
CA THR A 213 -14.53 2.83 -29.31
C THR A 213 -14.05 1.40 -29.12
N LEU A 214 -14.64 0.67 -28.18
CA LEU A 214 -14.33 -0.73 -27.93
C LEU A 214 -14.81 -1.61 -29.10
N PRO A 215 -14.31 -2.86 -29.23
CA PRO A 215 -14.69 -3.75 -30.35
C PRO A 215 -16.19 -4.03 -30.45
N ASP A 216 -16.93 -3.91 -29.36
CA ASP A 216 -18.39 -4.05 -29.29
C ASP A 216 -19.15 -2.77 -29.68
N GLY A 217 -18.44 -1.71 -30.07
CA GLY A 217 -19.00 -0.41 -30.43
C GLY A 217 -19.29 0.51 -29.23
N SER A 218 -19.00 0.08 -28.00
CA SER A 218 -19.25 0.88 -26.81
C SER A 218 -18.21 2.01 -26.66
N PRO A 219 -18.63 3.23 -26.26
CA PRO A 219 -17.71 4.34 -26.05
C PRO A 219 -16.94 4.18 -24.74
N CYS A 220 -15.63 4.42 -24.78
CA CYS A 220 -14.72 4.33 -23.65
C CYS A 220 -13.82 5.57 -23.60
N LEU A 221 -13.49 6.03 -22.42
CA LEU A 221 -12.58 7.15 -22.21
C LEU A 221 -11.24 6.61 -21.69
N HIS A 222 -10.18 6.83 -22.46
CA HIS A 222 -8.81 6.63 -22.00
C HIS A 222 -8.32 7.88 -21.30
N LEU A 223 -7.82 7.71 -20.08
CA LEU A 223 -7.27 8.77 -19.25
C LEU A 223 -5.89 8.36 -18.76
N SER A 224 -4.94 9.29 -18.74
CA SER A 224 -3.62 9.03 -18.19
C SER A 224 -3.17 10.12 -17.22
N TRP A 225 -2.37 9.70 -16.24
CA TRP A 225 -1.71 10.56 -15.27
C TRP A 225 -0.28 10.10 -15.04
N GLU A 226 0.59 11.05 -14.72
CA GLU A 226 1.97 10.82 -14.31
C GLU A 226 2.12 11.03 -12.79
N SER A 227 2.86 10.14 -12.16
CA SER A 227 3.24 10.18 -10.75
C SER A 227 4.73 10.52 -10.61
N PRO A 228 5.14 11.24 -9.56
CA PRO A 228 6.55 11.41 -9.25
C PRO A 228 7.23 10.11 -8.76
N VAL A 229 6.45 9.05 -8.55
CA VAL A 229 6.92 7.74 -8.05
C VAL A 229 6.73 6.71 -9.15
N SER A 230 7.80 5.95 -9.43
CA SER A 230 7.77 4.82 -10.37
C SER A 230 7.69 3.50 -9.62
N ILE A 231 6.78 2.61 -10.03
CA ILE A 231 6.65 1.25 -9.48
C ILE A 231 7.43 0.23 -10.30
N PRO A 232 8.03 -0.79 -9.66
CA PRO A 232 8.90 -1.76 -10.34
C PRO A 232 8.14 -2.81 -11.16
N VAL A 233 6.96 -3.23 -10.71
CA VAL A 233 6.14 -4.26 -11.37
C VAL A 233 4.77 -3.67 -11.71
N PRO A 234 4.36 -3.69 -12.99
CA PRO A 234 3.05 -3.17 -13.40
C PRO A 234 1.89 -3.87 -12.69
N LEU A 235 0.81 -3.14 -12.48
CA LEU A 235 -0.43 -3.67 -11.90
C LEU A 235 -1.61 -3.35 -12.79
N GLU A 236 -2.37 -4.38 -13.13
CA GLU A 236 -3.65 -4.25 -13.81
C GLU A 236 -4.79 -4.56 -12.84
N LYS A 237 -5.84 -3.75 -12.89
CA LYS A 237 -7.04 -3.88 -12.08
C LYS A 237 -8.28 -3.60 -12.89
N GLU A 238 -9.19 -4.56 -12.89
CA GLU A 238 -10.48 -4.47 -13.54
C GLU A 238 -11.59 -4.44 -12.51
N ARG A 239 -12.37 -3.36 -12.53
CA ARG A 239 -13.62 -3.20 -11.77
C ARG A 239 -14.57 -2.37 -12.63
N PHE A 240 -15.51 -3.01 -13.32
CA PHE A 240 -16.47 -2.30 -14.17
C PHE A 240 -17.11 -1.10 -13.44
N PRO A 241 -17.15 0.10 -14.03
CA PRO A 241 -16.83 0.45 -15.43
C PRO A 241 -15.36 0.86 -15.70
N VAL A 242 -14.40 0.52 -14.83
CA VAL A 242 -13.02 0.98 -14.88
C VAL A 242 -12.04 -0.18 -15.05
N ASN A 243 -11.15 -0.07 -16.03
CA ASN A 243 -9.93 -0.86 -16.12
C ASN A 243 -8.74 0.09 -15.90
N MET A 244 -7.91 -0.23 -14.91
CA MET A 244 -6.78 0.59 -14.49
C MET A 244 -5.49 -0.19 -14.65
N GLU A 245 -4.49 0.48 -15.20
CA GLU A 245 -3.11 0.01 -15.30
C GLU A 245 -2.19 1.02 -14.60
N LEU A 246 -1.35 0.52 -13.69
CA LEU A 246 -0.23 1.25 -13.13
C LEU A 246 1.05 0.64 -13.70
N ALA A 247 1.86 1.44 -14.40
CA ALA A 247 3.10 0.97 -15.00
C ALA A 247 4.18 2.06 -14.92
N GLY A 248 5.30 1.77 -14.26
CA GLY A 248 6.34 2.77 -14.01
C GLY A 248 5.78 3.98 -13.25
N SER A 249 5.94 5.18 -13.80
CA SER A 249 5.37 6.43 -13.25
C SER A 249 3.94 6.71 -13.68
N ARG A 250 3.36 5.91 -14.58
CA ARG A 250 2.10 6.24 -15.24
C ARG A 250 0.94 5.45 -14.66
N MET A 251 -0.19 6.14 -14.46
CA MET A 251 -1.50 5.52 -14.28
C MET A 251 -2.33 5.75 -15.54
N SER A 252 -2.81 4.67 -16.15
CA SER A 252 -3.73 4.70 -17.28
C SER A 252 -5.06 4.09 -16.87
N CYS A 253 -6.17 4.71 -17.24
CA CYS A 253 -7.51 4.20 -16.97
C CYS A 253 -8.33 4.18 -18.25
N LEU A 254 -9.03 3.08 -18.47
CA LEU A 254 -10.09 2.95 -19.45
C LEU A 254 -11.42 2.95 -18.69
N VAL A 255 -12.23 3.97 -18.92
CA VAL A 255 -13.52 4.17 -18.26
C VAL A 255 -14.64 4.01 -19.28
N SER A 256 -15.49 3.00 -19.11
CA SER A 256 -16.65 2.80 -19.98
C SER A 256 -17.64 3.97 -19.80
N LEU A 257 -17.92 4.66 -20.91
CA LEU A 257 -18.91 5.73 -20.93
C LEU A 257 -20.29 5.15 -21.14
N ARG A 258 -21.29 5.78 -20.52
CA ARG A 258 -22.68 5.36 -20.65
C ARG A 258 -23.38 6.20 -21.70
N ARG A 259 -23.89 5.54 -22.75
CA ARG A 259 -24.83 6.15 -23.69
C ARG A 259 -26.26 5.76 -23.33
N GLY A 260 -27.17 6.73 -23.27
CA GLY A 260 -28.59 6.46 -23.01
C GLY A 260 -29.30 7.62 -22.34
N GLU A 261 -30.32 7.32 -21.54
CA GLU A 261 -31.03 8.29 -20.69
C GLU A 261 -30.68 8.08 -19.22
N LEU A 262 -30.43 9.17 -18.52
CA LEU A 262 -30.25 9.19 -17.05
C LEU A 262 -31.18 10.23 -16.42
N LYS A 263 -31.40 10.09 -15.12
CA LYS A 263 -32.31 10.92 -14.33
C LYS A 263 -31.51 11.90 -13.47
N TYR A 264 -31.84 13.18 -13.54
CA TYR A 264 -31.40 14.18 -12.58
C TYR A 264 -32.46 14.32 -11.49
N PHE A 265 -32.13 13.94 -10.26
CA PHE A 265 -33.05 13.98 -9.12
C PHE A 265 -32.93 15.31 -8.37
N TYR A 266 -34.01 16.08 -8.31
CA TYR A 266 -34.00 17.37 -7.62
C TYR A 266 -34.06 17.18 -6.09
N PRO A 267 -33.16 17.81 -5.31
CA PRO A 267 -33.14 17.66 -3.86
C PRO A 267 -34.36 18.32 -3.19
N ASN A 268 -34.86 19.43 -3.74
CA ASN A 268 -36.03 20.16 -3.27
C ASN A 268 -37.36 19.59 -3.81
N TYR A 269 -37.53 18.26 -3.73
CA TYR A 269 -38.69 17.55 -4.29
C TYR A 269 -40.05 18.07 -3.80
N GLN A 270 -40.09 18.70 -2.63
CA GLN A 270 -41.30 19.26 -2.04
C GLN A 270 -41.92 20.33 -2.94
N ASP A 271 -41.14 20.98 -3.80
CA ASP A 271 -41.57 22.05 -4.71
C ASP A 271 -41.90 21.58 -6.13
N TYR A 272 -42.05 20.26 -6.31
CA TYR A 272 -42.35 19.66 -7.59
C TYR A 272 -43.63 18.82 -7.55
N TYR A 273 -44.29 18.77 -8.71
CA TYR A 273 -45.28 17.75 -9.05
C TYR A 273 -44.63 16.72 -9.96
N TYR A 274 -44.97 15.45 -9.79
CA TYR A 274 -44.63 14.37 -10.70
C TYR A 274 -45.80 14.11 -11.65
N LEU A 275 -45.51 14.03 -12.94
CA LEU A 275 -46.46 13.74 -14.00
C LEU A 275 -46.34 12.25 -14.41
N PRO A 276 -47.32 11.38 -14.08
CA PRO A 276 -47.18 9.95 -14.32
C PRO A 276 -47.24 9.54 -15.80
N LEU A 277 -47.87 10.34 -16.66
CA LEU A 277 -47.97 10.03 -18.10
C LEU A 277 -46.68 10.41 -18.84
N GLU A 278 -46.10 11.55 -18.46
CA GLU A 278 -44.87 12.11 -19.04
C GLU A 278 -43.59 11.60 -18.34
N ASP A 279 -43.73 10.89 -17.23
CA ASP A 279 -42.64 10.34 -16.40
C ASP A 279 -41.55 11.35 -16.04
N GLN A 280 -41.96 12.54 -15.60
CA GLN A 280 -41.03 13.62 -15.21
C GLN A 280 -41.61 14.51 -14.12
N ALA A 281 -40.73 15.23 -13.43
CA ALA A 281 -41.06 16.22 -12.42
C ALA A 281 -41.09 17.63 -13.01
N ILE A 282 -42.07 18.43 -12.58
CA ILE A 282 -42.22 19.83 -12.94
C ILE A 282 -42.36 20.68 -11.69
N HIS A 283 -41.72 21.85 -11.66
CA HIS A 283 -41.80 22.77 -10.52
C HIS A 283 -43.23 23.29 -10.36
N LYS A 284 -43.70 23.50 -9.12
CA LYS A 284 -45.07 23.94 -8.81
C LYS A 284 -45.52 25.16 -9.61
N SER A 285 -44.63 26.13 -9.82
CA SER A 285 -44.94 27.36 -10.57
C SER A 285 -45.40 27.11 -12.01
N ILE A 286 -44.94 26.02 -12.62
CA ILE A 286 -45.33 25.59 -13.98
C ILE A 286 -46.44 24.54 -13.88
N GLY A 287 -46.36 23.67 -12.88
CA GLY A 287 -47.32 22.58 -12.69
C GLY A 287 -48.70 23.02 -12.26
N GLU A 288 -48.89 24.25 -11.79
CA GLU A 288 -50.21 24.82 -11.48
C GLU A 288 -51.17 24.81 -12.67
N TYR A 289 -50.65 24.95 -13.90
CA TYR A 289 -51.40 24.94 -15.15
C TYR A 289 -51.76 23.54 -15.67
N VAL A 290 -51.24 22.48 -15.05
CA VAL A 290 -51.53 21.09 -15.41
C VAL A 290 -52.73 20.59 -14.61
N ASP A 291 -53.64 19.84 -15.25
CA ASP A 291 -54.84 19.28 -14.60
C ASP A 291 -54.51 18.51 -13.32
N ARG A 292 -55.32 18.71 -12.27
CA ARG A 292 -55.10 18.08 -10.96
C ARG A 292 -55.13 16.54 -11.02
N SER A 293 -55.88 15.96 -11.96
CA SER A 293 -55.94 14.52 -12.19
C SER A 293 -54.68 13.96 -12.87
N ALA A 294 -53.93 14.81 -13.58
CA ALA A 294 -52.73 14.44 -14.34
C ALA A 294 -51.43 14.64 -13.54
N ARG A 295 -51.48 15.25 -12.35
CA ARG A 295 -50.30 15.55 -11.53
C ARG A 295 -50.38 14.94 -10.13
N LYS A 296 -49.27 14.41 -9.61
CA LYS A 296 -49.11 13.91 -8.24
C LYS A 296 -48.05 14.74 -7.51
N ARG A 297 -48.07 14.78 -6.18
CA ARG A 297 -46.94 15.37 -5.42
C ARG A 297 -45.69 14.55 -5.69
N ALA A 298 -44.58 15.22 -6.01
CA ALA A 298 -43.33 14.50 -6.21
C ALA A 298 -42.80 13.95 -4.88
N THR A 299 -42.14 12.80 -4.96
CA THR A 299 -41.35 12.21 -3.88
C THR A 299 -39.88 12.29 -4.27
N ALA A 300 -38.95 12.05 -3.35
CA ALA A 300 -37.53 12.02 -3.71
C ALA A 300 -37.23 11.07 -4.88
N ARG A 301 -37.92 9.92 -4.95
CA ARG A 301 -37.79 8.91 -6.02
C ARG A 301 -38.43 9.27 -7.36
N THR A 302 -39.40 10.19 -7.34
CA THR A 302 -40.17 10.58 -8.54
C THR A 302 -39.89 12.02 -8.97
N CYS A 303 -39.06 12.74 -8.22
CA CYS A 303 -38.69 14.12 -8.51
C CYS A 303 -37.46 14.17 -9.41
N TYR A 304 -37.61 13.82 -10.68
CA TYR A 304 -36.51 13.86 -11.64
C TYR A 304 -36.92 14.36 -13.03
N THR A 305 -35.91 14.78 -13.79
CA THR A 305 -35.98 14.95 -15.25
C THR A 305 -35.03 13.98 -15.92
N ARG A 306 -35.35 13.58 -17.16
CA ARG A 306 -34.50 12.70 -17.96
C ARG A 306 -33.59 13.53 -18.86
N SER A 307 -32.35 13.09 -18.99
CA SER A 307 -31.38 13.64 -19.94
C SER A 307 -30.83 12.51 -20.79
N ALA A 308 -30.91 12.65 -22.11
CA ALA A 308 -30.30 11.74 -23.07
C ALA A 308 -28.90 12.24 -23.44
N GLY A 309 -27.91 11.35 -23.54
CA GLY A 309 -26.55 11.75 -23.88
C GLY A 309 -25.50 10.67 -23.68
N LEU A 310 -24.25 11.14 -23.64
CA LEU A 310 -23.08 10.36 -23.27
C LEU A 310 -22.61 10.83 -21.89
N PHE A 311 -22.39 9.90 -20.97
CA PHE A 311 -22.14 10.22 -19.58
C PHE A 311 -20.89 9.51 -19.04
N LEU A 312 -20.12 10.25 -18.25
CA LEU A 312 -18.96 9.76 -17.51
C LEU A 312 -19.40 9.33 -16.10
N PRO A 313 -19.08 8.12 -15.64
CA PRO A 313 -19.35 7.73 -14.26
C PRO A 313 -18.54 8.56 -13.27
N GLN A 314 -19.15 8.86 -12.12
CA GLN A 314 -18.54 9.55 -10.99
C GLN A 314 -18.55 8.60 -9.78
N PHE A 315 -17.42 8.47 -9.08
CA PHE A 315 -17.28 7.60 -7.91
C PHE A 315 -17.36 8.36 -6.58
N GLY A 316 -17.60 9.66 -6.67
CA GLY A 316 -17.94 10.59 -5.61
C GLY A 316 -18.40 11.93 -6.23
N PRO A 317 -18.92 12.87 -5.45
CA PRO A 317 -19.31 14.19 -5.96
C PRO A 317 -18.10 14.91 -6.55
N LEU A 318 -18.17 15.30 -7.83
CA LEU A 318 -17.11 16.06 -8.50
C LEU A 318 -17.66 17.09 -9.49
N TRP A 319 -18.55 16.67 -10.39
CA TRP A 319 -19.20 17.53 -11.37
C TRP A 319 -20.72 17.54 -11.20
N GLU A 320 -21.30 18.70 -11.48
CA GLU A 320 -22.75 18.90 -11.60
C GLU A 320 -23.11 19.21 -13.06
N PRO A 321 -24.28 18.75 -13.56
CA PRO A 321 -25.31 18.00 -12.83
C PRO A 321 -24.92 16.53 -12.60
N SER A 322 -25.17 16.01 -11.39
CA SER A 322 -25.00 14.60 -11.05
C SER A 322 -26.27 13.77 -11.36
N LEU A 323 -26.23 12.97 -12.42
CA LEU A 323 -27.33 12.09 -12.86
C LEU A 323 -27.18 10.65 -12.36
N LYS A 324 -28.28 9.91 -12.29
CA LYS A 324 -28.32 8.49 -11.88
C LYS A 324 -29.28 7.69 -12.76
N GLU A 325 -29.14 6.36 -12.78
CA GLU A 325 -30.14 5.49 -13.42
C GLU A 325 -31.46 5.51 -12.65
N ASP A 326 -31.32 5.30 -11.34
CA ASP A 326 -32.39 5.26 -10.36
C ASP A 326 -31.94 5.97 -9.09
N TYR A 327 -32.90 6.32 -8.24
CA TYR A 327 -32.66 7.12 -7.05
C TYR A 327 -31.61 6.49 -6.11
N ASP A 328 -31.67 5.16 -5.95
CA ASP A 328 -30.77 4.39 -5.08
C ASP A 328 -29.51 3.88 -5.80
N SER A 329 -29.30 4.22 -7.09
CA SER A 329 -28.08 3.80 -7.79
C SER A 329 -26.86 4.34 -7.05
N ALA A 330 -25.91 3.43 -6.78
CA ALA A 330 -24.66 3.75 -6.09
C ALA A 330 -23.75 4.62 -6.95
N LEU A 331 -23.77 4.40 -8.27
CA LEU A 331 -22.99 5.17 -9.24
C LEU A 331 -23.80 6.36 -9.75
N SER A 332 -23.17 7.52 -9.73
CA SER A 332 -23.65 8.75 -10.37
C SER A 332 -22.87 9.01 -11.65
N TYR A 333 -23.35 9.94 -12.47
CA TYR A 333 -22.74 10.27 -13.74
C TYR A 333 -22.80 11.78 -14.00
N THR A 334 -21.88 12.29 -14.81
CA THR A 334 -21.92 13.66 -15.35
C THR A 334 -22.03 13.60 -16.88
N PRO A 335 -22.68 14.55 -17.55
CA PRO A 335 -22.61 14.66 -19.01
C PRO A 335 -21.15 14.78 -19.45
N TYR A 336 -20.74 13.95 -20.41
CA TYR A 336 -19.37 13.98 -20.92
C TYR A 336 -19.15 15.22 -21.79
N SER A 337 -18.09 15.97 -21.49
CA SER A 337 -17.51 17.01 -22.36
C SER A 337 -15.98 16.92 -22.34
N GLU A 338 -15.34 17.41 -23.40
CA GLU A 338 -13.86 17.40 -23.50
C GLU A 338 -13.21 18.30 -22.44
N ASP A 339 -13.93 19.32 -21.98
CA ASP A 339 -13.44 20.29 -21.01
C ASP A 339 -13.44 19.79 -19.55
N LEU A 340 -13.99 18.60 -19.26
CA LEU A 340 -14.10 18.08 -17.88
C LEU A 340 -12.75 17.96 -17.17
N PHE A 341 -11.66 17.78 -17.93
CA PHE A 341 -10.29 17.62 -17.42
C PHE A 341 -9.39 18.84 -17.68
N SER A 342 -9.99 19.97 -18.05
CA SER A 342 -9.25 21.22 -18.30
C SER A 342 -8.64 21.81 -17.02
N GLU A 343 -9.30 21.60 -15.88
CA GLU A 343 -8.80 21.99 -14.56
C GLU A 343 -7.96 20.87 -13.92
N PRO A 344 -6.67 21.10 -13.63
CA PRO A 344 -5.78 20.08 -13.08
C PRO A 344 -6.27 19.51 -11.74
N GLU A 345 -6.80 20.35 -10.85
CA GLU A 345 -7.30 19.93 -9.54
C GLU A 345 -8.46 18.92 -9.67
N THR A 346 -9.38 19.19 -10.58
CA THR A 346 -10.53 18.35 -10.88
C THR A 346 -10.10 17.02 -11.51
N ALA A 347 -9.12 17.05 -12.43
CA ALA A 347 -8.56 15.83 -13.01
C ALA A 347 -7.81 14.97 -11.99
N SER A 348 -7.04 15.57 -11.07
CA SER A 348 -6.38 14.86 -9.96
C SER A 348 -7.39 14.30 -8.95
N ALA A 349 -8.48 15.03 -8.66
CA ALA A 349 -9.56 14.54 -7.80
C ALA A 349 -10.26 13.32 -8.42
N TYR A 350 -10.48 13.32 -9.75
CA TYR A 350 -11.04 12.17 -10.44
C TYR A 350 -10.10 10.96 -10.42
N ALA A 351 -8.79 11.16 -10.58
CA ALA A 351 -7.78 10.10 -10.39
C ALA A 351 -7.87 9.46 -8.99
N ALA A 352 -8.00 10.27 -7.93
CA ALA A 352 -8.16 9.76 -6.57
C ALA A 352 -9.47 8.96 -6.39
N GLN A 353 -10.56 9.41 -7.01
CA GLN A 353 -11.83 8.68 -7.02
C GLN A 353 -11.72 7.33 -7.73
N LEU A 354 -11.07 7.28 -8.90
CA LEU A 354 -10.80 6.05 -9.65
C LEU A 354 -9.96 5.07 -8.83
N LEU A 355 -8.87 5.54 -8.20
CA LEU A 355 -8.01 4.72 -7.35
C LEU A 355 -8.77 4.15 -6.16
N SER A 356 -9.57 4.98 -5.48
CA SER A 356 -10.40 4.52 -4.35
C SER A 356 -11.40 3.46 -4.81
N PHE A 357 -12.08 3.70 -5.93
CA PHE A 357 -13.04 2.75 -6.49
C PHE A 357 -12.35 1.42 -6.86
N VAL A 358 -11.23 1.43 -7.56
CA VAL A 358 -10.56 0.19 -7.97
C VAL A 358 -9.97 -0.59 -6.77
N ARG A 359 -9.56 0.11 -5.70
CA ARG A 359 -8.99 -0.51 -4.49
C ARG A 359 -10.02 -1.13 -3.56
N GLU A 360 -11.25 -0.63 -3.55
CA GLU A 360 -12.32 -1.21 -2.77
C GLU A 360 -12.54 -2.66 -3.17
N THR A 361 -12.28 -3.57 -2.24
CA THR A 361 -12.61 -4.98 -2.42
C THR A 361 -14.14 -5.07 -2.57
N PRO A 362 -14.67 -5.76 -3.59
CA PRO A 362 -16.11 -6.03 -3.64
C PRO A 362 -16.51 -6.57 -2.28
N LYS A 363 -17.54 -5.99 -1.66
CA LYS A 363 -18.14 -6.61 -0.47
C LYS A 363 -18.62 -8.00 -0.88
N GLY A 364 -17.75 -8.98 -0.70
CA GLY A 364 -18.11 -10.37 -0.84
C GLY A 364 -19.26 -10.60 0.12
N LYS A 365 -20.42 -10.98 -0.42
CA LYS A 365 -21.45 -11.64 0.37
C LYS A 365 -20.72 -12.72 1.17
N GLY A 366 -20.72 -12.57 2.49
CA GLY A 366 -20.16 -13.56 3.39
C GLY A 366 -20.66 -14.94 2.97
N ARG A 367 -19.72 -15.84 2.70
CA ARG A 367 -19.96 -17.27 2.72
C ARG A 367 -19.21 -17.84 3.91
#